data_AF-A0AAE3C4J7-F1
#
_entry.id   AF-A0AAE3C4J7-F1
#
_cell.length_a   1.000
_cell.length_b   1.000
_cell.length_c   1.000
_cell.angle_alpha   90.00
_cell.angle_beta   90.00
_cell.angle_gamma   90.00
#
_symmetry.space_group_name_H-M   'P 1'
#
loop_
_entity.id
_entity.type
_entity.pdbx_description
1 polymer ?
#
loop_
_entity_poly.entity_id
_entity_poly.type
_entity_poly.pdbx_seq_one_letter_code
_entity_poly.pdbx_strand_id
1 'polypeptide(L)' 'MLRASDVSIVKRKAEFYSKTEGKRVDRVITISPYADDKAKTACLAHGVELYMI' A
#
# COMPACT_ATOMS: atom_id res chain seq x y z
N MET A 1 -10.30 -8.14 -5.18
CA MET A 1 -9.31 -8.93 -4.41
C MET A 1 -7.97 -8.26 -4.57
N LEU A 2 -7.42 -7.75 -3.47
CA LEU A 2 -6.11 -7.13 -3.43
C LEU A 2 -5.02 -8.19 -3.63
N ARG A 3 -4.08 -7.91 -4.53
CA ARG A 3 -2.90 -8.74 -4.81
C ARG A 3 -1.63 -8.04 -4.38
N ALA A 4 -0.55 -8.80 -4.22
CA ALA A 4 0.77 -8.26 -3.89
C ALA A 4 1.26 -7.18 -4.90
N SER A 5 0.94 -7.34 -6.19
CA SER A 5 1.28 -6.34 -7.22
C SER A 5 0.62 -4.98 -6.97
N ASP A 6 -0.61 -4.98 -6.44
CA ASP A 6 -1.33 -3.75 -6.12
C ASP A 6 -0.65 -3.01 -4.97
N VAL A 7 -0.14 -3.74 -3.97
CA VAL A 7 0.63 -3.17 -2.86
C VAL A 7 1.88 -2.46 -3.36
N SER A 8 2.62 -3.08 -4.30
CA SER A 8 3.80 -2.45 -4.91
C SER A 8 3.44 -1.17 -5.68
N ILE A 9 2.32 -1.16 -6.40
CA ILE A 9 1.83 0.04 -7.11
C ILE A 9 1.48 1.14 -6.12
N VAL A 10 0.77 0.81 -5.05
CA VAL A 10 0.39 1.76 -4.00
C VAL A 10 1.62 2.37 -3.34
N LYS A 11 2.62 1.53 -2.99
CA LYS A 11 3.89 2.00 -2.42
C LYS A 11 4.63 2.95 -3.37
N ARG A 12 4.75 2.59 -4.65
CA ARG A 12 5.42 3.43 -5.66
C ARG A 12 4.71 4.77 -5.85
N LYS A 13 3.38 4.79 -5.79
CA LYS A 13 2.61 6.05 -5.83
C LYS A 13 2.91 6.92 -4.62
N ALA A 14 2.95 6.35 -3.42
CA ALA A 14 3.28 7.11 -2.21
C ALA A 14 4.68 7.73 -2.27
N GLU A 15 5.67 7.00 -2.79
CA GLU A 15 7.03 7.51 -3.02
C GLU A 15 7.05 8.62 -4.07
N PHE A 16 6.31 8.43 -5.16
CA PHE A 16 6.17 9.44 -6.21
C PHE A 16 5.58 10.73 -5.65
N TYR A 17 4.46 10.66 -4.92
CA TYR A 17 3.86 11.83 -4.28
C TYR A 17 4.81 12.50 -3.29
N SER A 18 5.55 11.71 -2.51
CA SER A 18 6.53 12.29 -1.58
C SER A 18 7.61 13.09 -2.31
N LYS A 19 8.05 12.57 -3.46
CA LYS A 19 9.07 13.22 -4.30
C LYS A 19 8.53 14.46 -5.01
N THR A 20 7.32 14.41 -5.57
CA THR A 20 6.77 15.51 -6.37
C THR A 20 6.25 16.67 -5.52
N GLU A 21 5.61 16.37 -4.40
CA GLU A 21 5.02 17.38 -3.52
C GLU A 21 6.02 17.93 -2.48
N GLY A 22 7.21 17.31 -2.36
CA GLY A 22 8.20 17.66 -1.33
C GLY A 22 7.72 17.41 0.10
N LYS A 23 6.66 16.62 0.28
CA LYS A 23 6.05 16.30 1.58
C LYS A 23 6.27 14.83 1.90
N ARG A 24 6.58 14.52 3.15
CA ARG A 24 6.67 13.13 3.61
C ARG A 24 5.25 12.54 3.70
N VAL A 25 5.03 11.38 3.11
CA VAL A 25 3.82 10.58 3.36
C VAL A 25 3.95 9.89 4.71
N ASP A 26 3.04 10.19 5.64
CA ASP A 26 3.04 9.62 6.99
C ASP A 26 2.53 8.18 7.02
N ARG A 27 1.45 7.90 6.26
CA ARG A 27 0.77 6.61 6.25
C ARG A 27 0.32 6.26 4.83
N VAL A 28 0.45 4.98 4.48
CA VAL A 28 -0.03 4.44 3.20
C VAL A 28 -1.07 3.39 3.52
N ILE A 29 -2.31 3.60 3.06
CA ILE A 29 -3.45 2.78 3.46
C ILE A 29 -4.13 2.20 2.22
N THR A 30 -4.48 0.92 2.29
CA THR A 30 -5.32 0.22 1.31
C THR A 30 -6.55 -0.34 2.02
N ILE A 31 -7.72 -0.18 1.38
CA ILE A 31 -9.00 -0.68 1.87
C ILE A 31 -9.52 -1.71 0.87
N SER A 32 -9.85 -2.92 1.32
CA SER A 32 -10.37 -3.96 0.42
C SER A 32 -11.19 -5.02 1.16
N PRO A 33 -12.34 -5.47 0.61
CA PRO A 33 -13.11 -6.55 1.22
C PRO A 33 -12.41 -7.93 1.15
N TYR A 34 -11.43 -8.08 0.25
CA TYR A 34 -10.69 -9.34 0.08
C TYR A 34 -9.23 -9.06 -0.27
N ALA A 35 -8.30 -9.72 0.42
CA ALA A 35 -6.87 -9.70 0.14
C ALA A 35 -6.28 -11.11 0.20
N ASP A 36 -5.45 -11.49 -0.78
CA ASP A 36 -4.68 -12.73 -0.67
C ASP A 36 -3.59 -12.64 0.39
N ASP A 37 -3.08 -13.80 0.82
CA ASP A 37 -2.03 -13.85 1.84
C ASP A 37 -0.71 -13.23 1.35
N LYS A 38 -0.45 -13.25 0.04
CA LYS A 38 0.70 -12.56 -0.54
C LYS A 38 0.57 -11.04 -0.42
N ALA A 39 -0.63 -10.49 -0.57
CA ALA A 39 -0.94 -9.08 -0.40
C ALA A 39 -0.83 -8.67 1.06
N LYS A 40 -1.35 -9.47 2.00
CA LYS A 40 -1.15 -9.23 3.45
C LYS A 40 0.34 -9.18 3.80
N THR A 41 1.12 -10.14 3.29
CA THR A 41 2.57 -10.20 3.51
C THR A 41 3.28 -8.99 2.89
N ALA A 42 2.91 -8.63 1.66
CA ALA A 42 3.46 -7.45 0.98
C ALA A 42 3.11 -6.15 1.71
N CYS A 43 1.89 -6.03 2.24
CA CYS A 43 1.45 -4.88 3.03
C CYS A 43 2.36 -4.68 4.25
N LEU A 44 2.60 -5.75 5.01
CA LEU A 44 3.52 -5.73 6.16
C LEU A 44 4.95 -5.36 5.75
N ALA A 45 5.47 -5.98 4.69
CA ALA A 45 6.84 -5.74 4.21
C ALA A 45 7.07 -4.30 3.71
N HIS A 46 6.04 -3.66 3.15
CA HIS A 46 6.12 -2.32 2.58
C HIS A 46 5.60 -1.19 3.49
N GLY A 47 5.14 -1.52 4.71
CA GLY A 47 4.54 -0.55 5.63
C GLY A 47 3.23 0.04 5.09
N VAL A 48 2.45 -0.75 4.36
CA VAL A 48 1.13 -0.39 3.86
C VAL A 48 0.09 -0.99 4.79
N GLU A 49 -0.77 -0.14 5.34
CA GLU A 49 -1.86 -0.57 6.21
C GLU A 49 -3.00 -1.16 5.40
N LEU A 50 -3.50 -2.31 5.82
CA LEU A 50 -4.63 -2.98 5.19
C LEU A 50 -5.84 -2.91 6.12
N TYR A 51 -6.91 -2.24 5.66
CA TYR A 51 -8.21 -2.28 6.31
C TYR A 51 -9.15 -3.14 5.47
N MET A 52 -9.75 -4.14 6.11
CA MET A 52 -10.72 -5.03 5.49
C MET A 52 -12.12 -4.65 5.92
N ILE A 53 -13.06 -4.67 4.98
CA ILE A 53 -14.49 -4.34 5.17
C ILE A 53 -15.39 -5.50 4.73
#